data_AF-A0AAW0FQH6-F1
#
_entry.id   AF-A0AAW0FQH6-F1
#
_cell.length_a   1.000
_cell.length_b   1.000
_cell.length_c   1.000
_cell.angle_alpha   90.00
_cell.angle_beta   90.00
_cell.angle_gamma   90.00
#
_symmetry.space_group_name_H-M   'P 1'
#
loop_
_entity.id
_entity.type
_entity.pdbx_description
1 polymer ?
#
loop_
_entity_poly.entity_id
_entity_poly.type
_entity_poly.pdbx_seq_one_letter_code
_entity_poly.pdbx_strand_id
1 'polypeptide(L)'
;MNDITSQFEFALKSNKADSDDDSVIDSDDEDDPTIGPKPQVARPIYIKDLLDYITTDSKDDQAFEKRKLALTYGPTLIRQKAGFGNDLQFYSDDLLTNLAGLTNTFDDAEFESQRLANLIAVVSSNPDSGIRQRMCLLSTLSLSARELKGFEDDIVTLTFKKSSFPSKMLPGNLHNKYLALENGYSNNEKIIDYGLGDIQHTIQDELMQEASEEANDQLAGGKVLRISRNLTKKREKSASLITKPTSPEFNAVVGMSGMNPAAK
;
A
#
# COMPACT_ATOMS: atom_id res chain seq x y z
N MET A 1 -25.31 -6.67 -8.17
CA MET A 1 -24.97 -6.24 -6.79
C MET A 1 -26.15 -6.64 -5.90
N ASN A 2 -26.23 -7.92 -5.56
CA ASN A 2 -27.28 -8.43 -4.67
C ASN A 2 -26.67 -8.56 -3.28
N ASP A 3 -26.52 -7.39 -2.65
CA ASP A 3 -27.26 -7.04 -1.45
C ASP A 3 -27.08 -8.00 -0.25
N ILE A 4 -25.91 -7.84 0.39
CA ILE A 4 -25.56 -8.39 1.71
C ILE A 4 -26.67 -8.07 2.73
N THR A 5 -27.32 -6.92 2.59
CA THR A 5 -28.45 -6.47 3.40
C THR A 5 -29.62 -7.46 3.34
N SER A 6 -29.98 -7.96 2.16
CA SER A 6 -31.10 -8.89 2.00
C SER A 6 -30.74 -10.32 2.41
N GLN A 7 -29.46 -10.71 2.37
CA GLN A 7 -29.00 -11.96 2.99
C GLN A 7 -29.09 -11.90 4.53
N PHE A 8 -28.72 -10.75 5.11
CA PHE A 8 -28.87 -10.49 6.54
C PHE A 8 -30.35 -10.43 6.96
N GLU A 9 -31.21 -9.80 6.16
CA GLU A 9 -32.63 -9.72 6.42
C GLU A 9 -33.32 -11.08 6.35
N PHE A 10 -32.91 -11.93 5.39
CA PHE A 10 -33.39 -13.32 5.29
C PHE A 10 -33.02 -14.15 6.52
N ALA A 11 -31.77 -14.07 6.98
CA ALA A 11 -31.29 -14.76 8.18
C ALA A 11 -31.93 -14.24 9.49
N LEU A 12 -32.32 -12.96 9.53
CA LEU A 12 -33.07 -12.40 10.68
C LEU A 12 -34.54 -12.80 10.66
N LYS A 13 -35.13 -12.99 9.47
CA LYS A 13 -36.55 -13.34 9.33
C LYS A 13 -36.82 -14.82 9.60
N SER A 14 -35.88 -15.72 9.30
CA SER A 14 -35.96 -17.13 9.71
C SER A 14 -35.92 -17.29 11.23
N ASN A 15 -35.18 -16.43 11.95
CA ASN A 15 -35.05 -16.48 13.41
C ASN A 15 -36.22 -15.86 14.20
N LYS A 16 -37.21 -15.23 13.53
CA LYS A 16 -38.34 -14.56 14.21
C LYS A 16 -39.63 -15.40 14.23
N ALA A 17 -39.66 -16.50 13.51
CA ALA A 17 -40.73 -17.49 13.57
C ALA A 17 -40.22 -18.67 14.41
N ASP A 18 -40.29 -18.51 15.73
CA ASP A 18 -40.35 -19.60 16.74
C ASP A 18 -40.16 -18.94 18.12
N SER A 19 -41.22 -18.28 18.59
CA SER A 19 -41.40 -17.99 20.00
C SER A 19 -42.73 -18.61 20.37
N ASP A 20 -42.66 -19.56 21.31
CA ASP A 20 -43.73 -20.36 21.89
C ASP A 20 -44.02 -21.69 21.16
N ASP A 21 -43.05 -22.60 21.18
CA ASP A 21 -43.34 -24.03 21.12
C ASP A 21 -42.41 -24.81 22.06
N ASP A 22 -42.92 -25.13 23.25
CA ASP A 22 -42.39 -26.15 24.16
C ASP A 22 -42.77 -27.56 23.67
N SER A 23 -42.87 -27.79 22.36
CA SER A 23 -43.05 -29.13 21.82
C SER A 23 -41.76 -29.92 21.96
N VAL A 24 -41.84 -30.91 22.85
CA VAL A 24 -41.33 -32.26 22.61
C VAL A 24 -40.89 -32.45 21.15
N ILE A 25 -39.58 -32.59 20.95
CA ILE A 25 -39.06 -33.21 19.72
C ILE A 25 -39.46 -34.69 19.82
N ASP A 26 -40.73 -34.96 19.53
CA ASP A 26 -41.19 -36.26 19.08
C ASP A 26 -40.83 -36.32 17.60
N SER A 27 -39.57 -36.66 17.35
CA SER A 27 -39.17 -37.09 16.02
C SER A 27 -39.84 -38.43 15.78
N ASP A 28 -40.89 -38.41 14.95
CA ASP A 28 -41.63 -39.53 14.38
C ASP A 28 -40.74 -40.40 13.43
N ASP A 29 -39.47 -40.58 13.79
CA ASP A 29 -38.44 -41.43 13.16
C ASP A 29 -38.09 -42.59 14.11
N GLU A 30 -39.08 -43.17 14.78
CA GLU A 30 -38.93 -44.40 15.55
C GLU A 30 -38.84 -45.61 14.59
N ASP A 31 -37.79 -46.42 14.79
CA ASP A 31 -37.58 -47.80 14.31
C ASP A 31 -36.91 -48.09 12.94
N ASP A 32 -35.74 -47.52 12.64
CA ASP A 32 -34.72 -48.26 11.86
C ASP A 32 -33.59 -48.79 12.77
N PRO A 33 -33.63 -50.07 13.18
CA PRO A 33 -32.63 -50.69 14.07
C PRO A 33 -31.24 -50.88 13.41
N THR A 34 -31.07 -50.47 12.15
CA THR A 34 -29.78 -50.50 11.43
C THR A 34 -28.95 -49.23 11.68
N ILE A 35 -29.58 -48.13 12.12
CA ILE A 35 -28.94 -46.85 12.40
C ILE A 35 -28.75 -46.75 13.92
N GLY A 36 -27.53 -46.93 14.40
CA GLY A 36 -27.22 -46.72 15.82
C GLY A 36 -27.61 -45.30 16.27
N PRO A 37 -27.96 -45.09 17.56
CA PRO A 37 -28.40 -43.80 18.06
C PRO A 37 -27.34 -42.73 17.76
N LYS A 38 -27.72 -41.73 16.96
CA LYS A 38 -26.84 -40.58 16.70
C LYS A 38 -26.55 -39.92 18.04
N PRO A 39 -25.28 -39.65 18.40
CA PRO A 39 -24.97 -38.91 19.61
C PRO A 39 -25.54 -37.49 19.50
N GLN A 40 -26.68 -37.26 20.16
CA GLN A 40 -27.32 -35.96 20.18
C GLN A 40 -26.48 -35.00 21.01
N VAL A 41 -25.75 -34.10 20.34
CA VAL A 41 -25.02 -33.03 21.02
C VAL A 41 -26.06 -32.09 21.66
N ALA A 42 -25.95 -31.86 22.96
CA ALA A 42 -26.84 -30.97 23.70
C ALA A 42 -26.65 -29.51 23.27
N ARG A 43 -27.71 -28.70 23.38
CA ARG A 43 -27.61 -27.25 23.11
C ARG A 43 -26.78 -26.58 24.22
N PRO A 44 -25.87 -25.66 23.88
CA PRO A 44 -25.08 -24.95 24.88
C PRO A 44 -25.99 -24.04 25.72
N ILE A 45 -25.87 -24.11 27.05
CA ILE A 45 -26.67 -23.31 28.00
C ILE A 45 -25.80 -22.25 28.68
N TYR A 46 -24.52 -22.55 28.88
CA TYR A 46 -23.56 -21.62 29.47
C TYR A 46 -22.63 -21.02 28.41
N ILE A 47 -22.14 -19.82 28.69
CA ILE A 47 -21.13 -19.15 27.85
C ILE A 47 -19.83 -19.97 27.79
N LYS A 48 -19.51 -20.68 28.88
CA LYS A 48 -18.40 -21.63 28.90
C LYS A 48 -18.61 -22.79 27.92
N ASP A 49 -19.79 -23.40 27.89
CA ASP A 49 -20.09 -24.49 26.96
C ASP A 49 -19.99 -24.03 25.51
N LEU A 50 -20.43 -22.79 25.24
CA LEU A 50 -20.31 -22.17 23.93
C LEU A 50 -18.84 -22.05 23.51
N LEU A 51 -17.97 -21.61 24.42
CA LEU A 51 -16.54 -21.52 24.18
C LEU A 51 -15.92 -22.92 23.95
N ASP A 52 -16.29 -23.90 24.76
CA ASP A 52 -15.82 -25.29 24.64
C ASP A 52 -16.24 -25.89 23.28
N TYR A 53 -17.43 -25.56 22.78
CA TYR A 53 -17.93 -26.07 21.49
C TYR A 53 -17.24 -25.41 20.30
N ILE A 54 -16.90 -24.12 20.40
CA ILE A 54 -16.14 -23.40 19.37
C ILE A 54 -14.69 -23.91 19.31
N THR A 55 -14.09 -24.16 20.48
CA THR A 55 -12.67 -24.57 20.62
C THR A 55 -12.45 -26.08 20.47
N THR A 56 -13.51 -26.88 20.33
CA THR A 56 -13.41 -28.33 20.11
C THR A 56 -12.51 -28.65 18.92
N ASP A 57 -11.61 -29.63 19.09
CA ASP A 57 -10.69 -30.07 18.03
C ASP A 57 -11.48 -30.62 16.84
N SER A 58 -11.03 -30.30 15.63
CA SER A 58 -11.70 -30.74 14.40
C SER A 58 -11.53 -32.25 14.14
N LYS A 59 -10.75 -32.94 14.97
CA LYS A 59 -10.59 -34.40 14.97
C LYS A 59 -11.69 -35.13 15.74
N ASP A 60 -12.50 -34.43 16.54
CA ASP A 60 -13.61 -35.06 17.24
C ASP A 60 -14.76 -35.39 16.28
N ASP A 61 -15.32 -36.60 16.39
CA ASP A 61 -16.44 -37.07 15.55
C ASP A 61 -17.68 -36.17 15.66
N GLN A 62 -17.81 -35.42 16.74
CA GLN A 62 -18.93 -34.51 17.04
C GLN A 62 -18.57 -33.02 16.89
N ALA A 63 -17.39 -32.71 16.34
CA ALA A 63 -16.92 -31.33 16.21
C ALA A 63 -17.82 -30.49 15.29
N PHE A 64 -18.31 -31.09 14.20
CA PHE A 64 -19.21 -30.41 13.26
C PHE A 64 -20.52 -29.99 13.93
N GLU A 65 -21.21 -30.94 14.58
CA GLU A 65 -22.50 -30.70 15.24
C GLU A 65 -22.37 -29.70 16.40
N LYS A 66 -21.34 -29.84 17.24
CA LYS A 66 -21.03 -28.88 18.31
C LYS A 66 -20.84 -27.46 17.77
N ARG A 67 -20.04 -27.31 16.71
CA ARG A 67 -19.73 -26.01 16.11
C ARG A 67 -20.96 -25.39 15.45
N LYS A 68 -21.75 -26.19 14.74
CA LYS A 68 -23.00 -25.74 14.11
C LYS A 68 -24.01 -25.27 15.16
N LEU A 69 -24.22 -26.04 16.23
CA LEU A 69 -25.10 -25.64 17.33
C LEU A 69 -24.60 -24.38 18.04
N ALA A 70 -23.30 -24.27 18.30
CA ALA A 70 -22.70 -23.09 18.91
C ALA A 70 -22.90 -21.83 18.04
N LEU A 71 -22.67 -21.92 16.74
CA LEU A 71 -22.85 -20.80 15.82
C LEU A 71 -24.33 -20.41 15.64
N THR A 72 -25.23 -21.39 15.63
CA THR A 72 -26.67 -21.16 15.46
C THR A 72 -27.31 -20.54 16.71
N TYR A 73 -27.08 -21.11 17.89
CA TYR A 73 -27.71 -20.67 19.14
C TYR A 73 -26.91 -19.63 19.93
N GLY A 74 -25.61 -19.49 19.62
CA GLY A 74 -24.70 -18.57 20.30
C GLY A 74 -25.18 -17.11 20.33
N PRO A 75 -25.63 -16.49 19.21
CA PRO A 75 -26.03 -15.08 19.21
C PRO A 75 -27.19 -14.79 20.19
N THR A 76 -28.16 -15.71 20.26
CA THR A 76 -29.30 -15.62 21.16
C THR A 76 -28.86 -15.80 22.61
N LEU A 77 -28.05 -16.82 22.88
CA LEU A 77 -27.55 -17.10 24.22
C LEU A 77 -26.71 -15.93 24.77
N ILE A 78 -25.80 -15.38 23.97
CA ILE A 78 -24.95 -14.24 24.35
C ILE A 78 -25.80 -13.03 24.73
N ARG A 79 -26.81 -12.70 23.92
CA ARG A 79 -27.70 -11.55 24.19
C ARG A 79 -28.58 -11.76 25.42
N GLN A 80 -29.07 -12.98 25.65
CA GLN A 80 -29.84 -13.32 26.84
C GLN A 80 -28.98 -13.23 28.11
N LYS A 81 -27.72 -13.67 28.04
CA LYS A 81 -26.78 -13.66 29.17
C LYS A 81 -26.06 -12.33 29.36
N ALA A 82 -26.24 -11.36 28.45
CA ALA A 82 -25.66 -10.02 28.56
C ALA A 82 -26.04 -9.29 29.84
N GLY A 83 -27.28 -9.50 30.31
CA GLY A 83 -27.78 -8.90 31.56
C GLY A 83 -27.66 -9.80 32.79
N PHE A 84 -27.04 -10.98 32.69
CA PHE A 84 -27.07 -11.99 33.74
C PHE A 84 -25.66 -12.40 34.19
N GLY A 85 -25.26 -11.91 35.37
CA GLY A 85 -23.99 -12.25 36.00
C GLY A 85 -22.78 -11.62 35.30
N ASN A 86 -21.58 -12.11 35.63
CA ASN A 86 -20.31 -11.63 35.09
C ASN A 86 -19.69 -12.61 34.08
N ASP A 87 -20.35 -13.73 33.79
CA ASP A 87 -19.81 -14.81 32.95
C ASP A 87 -19.46 -14.30 31.54
N LEU A 88 -20.35 -13.50 30.94
CA LEU A 88 -20.08 -12.94 29.61
C LEU A 88 -18.87 -12.00 29.61
N GLN A 89 -18.71 -11.17 30.64
CA GLN A 89 -17.57 -10.25 30.74
C GLN A 89 -16.25 -11.01 30.93
N PHE A 90 -16.28 -12.14 31.64
CA PHE A 90 -15.10 -12.97 31.85
C PHE A 90 -14.66 -13.69 30.57
N TYR A 91 -15.61 -14.25 29.81
CA TYR A 91 -15.32 -15.03 28.61
C TYR A 91 -15.35 -14.21 27.31
N SER A 92 -15.66 -12.91 27.33
CA SER A 92 -15.85 -12.13 26.09
C SER A 92 -14.60 -12.02 25.25
N ASP A 93 -13.43 -11.87 25.88
CA ASP A 93 -12.16 -11.70 25.16
C ASP A 93 -11.72 -12.99 24.48
N ASP A 94 -11.86 -14.12 25.19
CA ASP A 94 -11.59 -15.45 24.65
C ASP A 94 -12.57 -15.80 23.53
N LEU A 95 -13.86 -15.55 23.71
CA LEU A 95 -14.87 -15.78 22.67
C LEU A 95 -14.57 -14.97 21.42
N LEU A 96 -14.25 -13.69 21.56
CA LEU A 96 -13.97 -12.84 20.41
C LEU A 96 -12.72 -13.30 19.66
N THR A 97 -11.67 -13.69 20.39
CA THR A 97 -10.41 -14.19 19.81
C THR A 97 -10.65 -15.49 19.06
N ASN A 98 -11.38 -16.43 19.66
CA ASN A 98 -11.68 -17.72 19.04
C ASN A 98 -12.63 -17.58 17.85
N LEU A 99 -13.68 -16.75 17.94
CA LEU A 99 -14.60 -16.49 16.83
C LEU A 99 -13.92 -15.77 15.66
N ALA A 100 -13.00 -14.83 15.94
CA ALA A 100 -12.25 -14.14 14.90
C ALA A 100 -11.22 -15.06 14.20
N GLY A 101 -10.63 -16.01 14.94
CA GLY A 101 -9.70 -17.00 14.41
C GLY A 101 -10.37 -18.23 13.79
N LEU A 102 -11.69 -18.39 13.95
CA LEU A 102 -12.42 -19.57 13.49
C LEU A 102 -12.46 -19.62 11.96
N THR A 103 -12.05 -20.76 11.40
CA THR A 103 -12.07 -21.02 9.96
C THR A 103 -13.18 -21.99 9.59
N ASN A 104 -13.66 -21.91 8.34
CA ASN A 104 -14.67 -22.83 7.83
C ASN A 104 -14.04 -24.18 7.46
N THR A 105 -13.79 -25.03 8.46
CA THR A 105 -13.16 -26.35 8.25
C THR A 105 -14.09 -27.39 7.63
N PHE A 106 -15.40 -27.16 7.67
CA PHE A 106 -16.43 -28.13 7.25
C PHE A 106 -17.24 -27.66 6.04
N ASP A 107 -16.82 -26.57 5.38
CA ASP A 107 -17.49 -25.97 4.23
C ASP A 107 -18.99 -25.70 4.42
N ASP A 108 -19.37 -25.22 5.62
CA ASP A 108 -20.75 -24.81 5.90
C ASP A 108 -21.06 -23.47 5.22
N ALA A 109 -22.16 -23.43 4.46
CA ALA A 109 -22.57 -22.26 3.68
C ALA A 109 -23.01 -21.08 4.55
N GLU A 110 -23.57 -21.35 5.73
CA GLU A 110 -24.03 -20.32 6.67
C GLU A 110 -22.96 -19.91 7.69
N PHE A 111 -21.78 -20.53 7.63
CA PHE A 111 -20.71 -20.30 8.60
C PHE A 111 -20.36 -18.82 8.75
N GLU A 112 -20.17 -18.12 7.64
CA GLU A 112 -19.73 -16.72 7.65
C GLU A 112 -20.80 -15.79 8.24
N SER A 113 -22.06 -16.00 7.88
CA SER A 113 -23.17 -15.19 8.41
C SER A 113 -23.39 -15.44 9.90
N GLN A 114 -23.35 -16.70 10.34
CA GLN A 114 -23.50 -17.07 11.74
C GLN A 114 -22.30 -16.63 12.59
N ARG A 115 -21.07 -16.78 12.08
CA ARG A 115 -19.84 -16.29 12.74
C ARG A 115 -19.92 -14.78 12.96
N LEU A 116 -20.32 -14.04 11.94
CA LEU A 116 -20.48 -12.60 12.01
C LEU A 116 -21.58 -12.21 13.01
N ALA A 117 -22.73 -12.90 13.00
CA ALA A 117 -23.81 -12.67 13.97
C ALA A 117 -23.36 -12.89 15.43
N ASN A 118 -22.54 -13.91 15.68
CA ASN A 118 -21.94 -14.16 17.00
C ASN A 118 -20.98 -13.04 17.41
N LEU A 119 -20.08 -12.62 16.52
CA LEU A 119 -19.17 -11.50 16.77
C LEU A 119 -19.91 -10.22 17.11
N ILE A 120 -20.99 -9.91 16.37
CA ILE A 120 -21.86 -8.76 16.66
C ILE A 120 -22.49 -8.92 18.04
N ALA A 121 -23.04 -10.10 18.37
CA ALA A 121 -23.69 -10.33 19.64
C ALA A 121 -22.74 -10.13 20.83
N VAL A 122 -21.47 -10.58 20.74
CA VAL A 122 -20.46 -10.35 21.77
C VAL A 122 -20.18 -8.86 21.93
N VAL A 123 -19.90 -8.16 20.83
CA VAL A 123 -19.53 -6.73 20.85
C VAL A 123 -20.69 -5.84 21.30
N SER A 124 -21.93 -6.15 20.91
CA SER A 124 -23.10 -5.38 21.33
C SER A 124 -23.43 -5.57 22.81
N SER A 125 -23.10 -6.73 23.36
CA SER A 125 -23.45 -7.11 24.74
C SER A 125 -22.43 -6.66 25.77
N ASN A 126 -21.16 -6.50 25.37
CA ASN A 126 -20.10 -5.97 26.23
C ASN A 126 -19.28 -4.88 25.49
N PRO A 127 -19.81 -3.64 25.41
CA PRO A 127 -19.14 -2.55 24.68
C PRO A 127 -17.91 -1.99 25.41
N ASP A 128 -17.74 -2.27 26.70
CA ASP A 128 -16.70 -1.66 27.53
C ASP A 128 -15.28 -2.22 27.27
N SER A 129 -15.16 -3.40 26.66
CA SER A 129 -13.86 -4.01 26.35
C SER A 129 -13.21 -3.38 25.10
N GLY A 130 -12.57 -2.22 25.30
CA GLY A 130 -11.59 -1.69 24.34
C GLY A 130 -12.18 -1.02 23.09
N ILE A 131 -13.45 -0.59 23.12
CA ILE A 131 -14.09 0.14 22.01
C ILE A 131 -13.26 1.34 21.56
N ARG A 132 -12.63 2.07 22.49
CA ARG A 132 -11.77 3.22 22.14
C ARG A 132 -10.55 2.82 21.31
N GLN A 133 -9.86 1.75 21.69
CA GLN A 133 -8.69 1.26 20.96
C GLN A 133 -9.10 0.71 19.58
N ARG A 134 -10.24 0.02 19.52
CA ARG A 134 -10.79 -0.52 18.26
C ARG A 134 -11.28 0.58 17.33
N MET A 135 -11.95 1.61 17.84
CA MET A 135 -12.36 2.79 17.06
C MET A 135 -11.17 3.57 16.55
N CYS A 136 -10.09 3.66 17.34
CA CYS A 136 -8.81 4.22 16.90
C CYS A 136 -8.26 3.39 15.73
N LEU A 137 -8.17 2.06 15.89
CA LEU A 137 -7.69 1.16 14.85
C LEU A 137 -8.52 1.28 13.55
N LEU A 138 -9.85 1.28 13.66
CA LEU A 138 -10.76 1.43 12.54
C LEU A 138 -10.58 2.79 11.84
N SER A 139 -10.43 3.86 12.62
CA SER A 139 -10.18 5.21 12.09
C SER A 139 -8.85 5.26 11.34
N THR A 140 -7.78 4.68 11.91
CA THR A 140 -6.48 4.59 11.25
C THR A 140 -6.57 3.83 9.94
N LEU A 141 -7.22 2.66 9.92
CA LEU A 141 -7.37 1.84 8.72
C LEU A 141 -8.22 2.55 7.65
N SER A 142 -9.25 3.28 8.05
CA SER A 142 -10.07 4.09 7.13
C SER A 142 -9.28 5.23 6.48
N LEU A 143 -8.46 5.95 7.26
CA LEU A 143 -7.60 7.02 6.74
C LEU A 143 -6.49 6.46 5.85
N SER A 144 -5.86 5.34 6.25
CA SER A 144 -4.84 4.67 5.43
C SER A 144 -5.39 4.14 4.11
N ALA A 145 -6.62 3.60 4.09
CA ALA A 145 -7.25 3.16 2.85
C ALA A 145 -7.49 4.33 1.87
N ARG A 146 -7.80 5.52 2.38
CA ARG A 146 -7.96 6.74 1.58
C ARG A 146 -6.62 7.23 1.04
N GLU A 147 -5.58 7.20 1.86
CA GLU A 147 -4.21 7.50 1.45
C GLU A 147 -3.72 6.58 0.33
N LEU A 148 -3.93 5.26 0.45
CA LEU A 148 -3.56 4.28 -0.57
C LEU A 148 -4.29 4.49 -1.91
N LYS A 149 -5.52 5.00 -1.85
CA LYS A 149 -6.29 5.38 -3.04
C LYS A 149 -5.84 6.72 -3.66
N GLY A 150 -4.95 7.45 -2.98
CA GLY A 150 -4.42 8.74 -3.41
C GLY A 150 -5.28 9.93 -3.01
N PHE A 151 -6.18 9.77 -2.03
CA PHE A 151 -6.88 10.91 -1.44
C PHE A 151 -5.97 11.59 -0.42
N GLU A 152 -5.81 12.90 -0.55
CA GLU A 152 -5.07 13.73 0.38
C GLU A 152 -6.02 14.27 1.45
N ASP A 153 -5.94 13.69 2.65
CA ASP A 153 -6.68 14.17 3.82
C ASP A 153 -5.85 15.19 4.60
N ASP A 154 -6.49 16.26 5.09
CA ASP A 154 -5.83 17.32 5.87
C ASP A 154 -4.98 16.78 7.03
N ILE A 155 -5.46 15.72 7.70
CA ILE A 155 -4.77 15.07 8.81
C ILE A 155 -3.45 14.42 8.35
N VAL A 156 -3.44 13.83 7.15
CA VAL A 156 -2.29 13.14 6.56
C VAL A 156 -1.33 14.14 5.94
N THR A 157 -1.82 15.17 5.24
CA THR A 157 -1.01 16.22 4.62
C THR A 157 -0.32 17.13 5.63
N LEU A 158 -0.94 17.40 6.78
CA LEU A 158 -0.30 18.12 7.89
C LEU A 158 0.85 17.32 8.53
N THR A 159 0.75 15.99 8.50
CA THR A 159 1.72 15.10 9.16
C THR A 159 2.90 14.76 8.24
N PHE A 160 2.67 14.67 6.93
CA PHE A 160 3.68 14.28 5.95
C PHE A 160 4.16 15.46 5.09
N LYS A 161 5.45 15.80 5.19
CA LYS A 161 6.12 16.67 4.22
C LYS A 161 6.77 15.80 3.15
N LYS A 162 6.27 15.88 1.93
CA LYS A 162 6.85 15.21 0.76
C LYS A 162 8.27 15.73 0.51
N SER A 163 9.27 15.05 1.05
CA SER A 163 10.68 15.29 0.75
C SER A 163 11.12 14.34 -0.36
N SER A 164 11.79 14.85 -1.38
CA SER A 164 12.49 14.00 -2.34
C SER A 164 13.62 13.27 -1.62
N PHE A 165 13.86 12.01 -2.01
CA PHE A 165 14.89 11.20 -1.39
C PHE A 165 16.28 11.71 -1.86
N PRO A 166 17.27 11.90 -0.96
CA PRO A 166 18.55 12.49 -1.33
C PRO A 166 19.32 11.72 -2.41
N SER A 167 19.15 10.40 -2.53
CA SER A 167 19.79 9.64 -3.64
C SER A 167 19.24 9.98 -5.03
N LYS A 168 18.08 10.63 -5.11
CA LYS A 168 17.50 11.14 -6.35
C LYS A 168 17.83 12.63 -6.57
N MET A 169 18.59 13.24 -5.67
CA MET A 169 19.01 14.64 -5.76
C MET A 169 20.53 14.69 -5.86
N LEU A 170 21.03 15.44 -6.82
CA LEU A 170 22.44 15.81 -6.82
C LEU A 170 22.69 16.76 -5.63
N PRO A 171 23.95 16.94 -5.19
CA PRO A 171 24.31 18.02 -4.28
C PRO A 171 23.68 19.34 -4.75
N GLY A 172 23.06 20.10 -3.84
CA GLY A 172 22.06 21.12 -4.18
C GLY A 172 22.45 22.08 -5.31
N ASN A 173 23.71 22.54 -5.34
CA ASN A 173 24.22 23.42 -6.37
C ASN A 173 24.23 22.77 -7.77
N LEU A 174 24.57 21.49 -7.86
CA LEU A 174 24.54 20.74 -9.11
C LEU A 174 23.11 20.43 -9.53
N HIS A 175 22.26 19.97 -8.59
CA HIS A 175 20.86 19.64 -8.89
C HIS A 175 20.11 20.85 -9.47
N ASN A 176 20.28 22.02 -8.85
CA ASN A 176 19.65 23.25 -9.33
C ASN A 176 20.18 23.68 -10.71
N LYS A 177 21.47 23.46 -11.00
CA LYS A 177 22.05 23.76 -12.32
C LYS A 177 21.50 22.85 -13.41
N TYR A 178 21.38 21.54 -13.15
CA TYR A 178 20.83 20.59 -14.13
C TYR A 178 19.33 20.81 -14.37
N LEU A 179 18.55 21.07 -13.32
CA LEU A 179 17.14 21.45 -13.46
C LEU A 179 16.96 22.76 -14.23
N ALA A 180 17.87 23.72 -14.02
CA ALA A 180 17.86 24.99 -14.73
C ALA A 180 18.23 24.85 -16.22
N LEU A 181 19.15 23.93 -16.55
CA LEU A 181 19.51 23.55 -17.91
C LEU A 181 18.35 22.85 -18.64
N GLU A 182 17.69 21.89 -17.98
CA GLU A 182 16.57 21.13 -18.54
C GLU A 182 15.33 22.00 -18.78
N ASN A 183 14.99 22.86 -17.82
CA ASN A 183 13.83 23.74 -17.92
C ASN A 183 14.12 25.04 -18.69
N GLY A 184 15.39 25.35 -18.99
CA GLY A 184 15.81 26.59 -19.66
C GLY A 184 15.64 27.88 -18.83
N TYR A 185 15.26 27.75 -17.56
CA TYR A 185 15.01 28.87 -16.64
C TYR A 185 15.55 28.56 -15.25
N SER A 186 16.19 29.54 -14.62
CA SER A 186 16.42 29.57 -13.17
C SER A 186 15.91 30.90 -12.65
N ASN A 187 15.08 30.88 -11.59
CA ASN A 187 14.56 32.08 -10.95
C ASN A 187 13.93 33.10 -11.92
N ASN A 188 13.10 32.65 -12.87
CA ASN A 188 12.48 33.49 -13.91
C ASN A 188 13.46 34.24 -14.85
N GLU A 189 14.73 33.88 -14.84
CA GLU A 189 15.70 34.32 -15.83
C GLU A 189 16.05 33.17 -16.77
N LYS A 190 16.02 33.44 -18.08
CA LYS A 190 16.41 32.48 -19.11
C LYS A 190 17.91 32.24 -18.97
N ILE A 191 18.30 31.03 -18.58
CA ILE A 191 19.73 30.73 -18.49
C ILE A 191 20.28 30.58 -19.90
N ILE A 192 21.36 31.31 -20.10
CA ILE A 192 22.21 31.30 -21.28
C ILE A 192 22.67 29.86 -21.46
N ASP A 193 22.32 29.28 -22.61
CA ASP A 193 22.84 28.00 -23.09
C ASP A 193 24.34 27.95 -22.79
N TYR A 194 24.78 26.97 -22.00
CA TYR A 194 26.16 26.90 -21.51
C TYR A 194 27.10 26.54 -22.66
N GLY A 195 27.35 27.51 -23.53
CA GLY A 195 28.33 27.47 -24.60
C GLY A 195 28.13 26.36 -25.63
N LEU A 196 27.10 25.51 -25.57
CA LEU A 196 26.92 24.45 -26.56
C LEU A 196 26.50 25.05 -27.90
N GLY A 197 25.60 26.04 -27.89
CA GLY A 197 25.28 26.88 -29.02
C GLY A 197 26.48 27.68 -29.53
N ASP A 198 27.30 28.25 -28.65
CA ASP A 198 28.50 28.99 -29.05
C ASP A 198 29.56 28.10 -29.68
N ILE A 199 29.76 26.88 -29.15
CA ILE A 199 30.62 25.84 -29.71
C ILE A 199 30.05 25.38 -31.06
N GLN A 200 28.74 25.17 -31.15
CA GLN A 200 28.09 24.79 -32.40
C GLN A 200 28.23 25.88 -33.46
N HIS A 201 28.05 27.15 -33.10
CA HIS A 201 28.23 28.29 -34.01
C HIS A 201 29.68 28.45 -34.44
N THR A 202 30.65 28.34 -33.53
CA THR A 202 32.07 28.37 -33.91
C THR A 202 32.47 27.21 -34.83
N ILE A 203 31.98 25.99 -34.60
CA ILE A 203 32.20 24.85 -35.50
C ILE A 203 31.52 25.10 -36.85
N GLN A 204 30.30 25.61 -36.87
CA GLN A 204 29.60 25.96 -38.10
C GLN A 204 30.34 27.04 -38.90
N ASP A 205 30.79 28.10 -38.23
CA ASP A 205 31.54 29.18 -38.86
C ASP A 205 32.89 28.70 -39.41
N GLU A 206 33.58 27.81 -38.69
CA GLU A 206 34.83 27.19 -39.17
C GLU A 206 34.58 26.34 -40.43
N LEU A 207 33.54 25.52 -40.44
CA LEU A 207 33.16 24.70 -41.60
C LEU A 207 32.71 25.55 -42.80
N MET A 208 31.97 26.64 -42.54
CA MET A 208 31.56 27.58 -43.59
C MET A 208 32.75 28.35 -44.16
N GLN A 209 33.72 28.71 -43.31
CA GLN A 209 34.93 29.38 -43.77
C GLN A 209 35.78 28.45 -44.66
N GLU A 210 35.95 27.18 -44.30
CA GLU A 210 36.69 26.20 -45.12
C GLU A 210 36.02 25.96 -46.48
N ALA A 211 34.69 25.79 -46.49
CA ALA A 211 33.94 25.65 -47.74
C ALA A 211 34.00 26.91 -48.62
N SER A 212 33.97 28.11 -48.01
CA SER A 212 34.11 29.38 -48.73
C SER A 212 35.49 29.57 -49.34
N GLU A 213 36.56 29.13 -48.65
CA GLU A 213 37.93 29.19 -49.16
C GLU A 213 38.11 28.25 -50.35
N GLU A 214 37.54 27.04 -50.29
CA GLU A 214 37.57 26.07 -51.40
C GLU A 214 36.80 26.57 -52.63
N ALA A 215 35.63 27.19 -52.44
CA ALA A 215 34.86 27.79 -53.53
C ALA A 215 35.59 28.98 -54.18
N ASN A 216 36.27 29.81 -53.37
CA ASN A 216 37.08 30.91 -53.90
C ASN A 216 38.28 30.42 -54.70
N ASP A 217 38.94 29.34 -54.28
CA ASP A 217 40.05 28.73 -55.02
C ASP A 217 39.61 28.18 -56.39
N GLN A 218 38.38 27.67 -56.48
CA GLN A 218 37.76 27.24 -57.75
C GLN A 218 37.41 28.43 -58.65
N LEU A 219 36.85 29.51 -58.09
CA LEU A 219 36.52 30.74 -58.84
C LEU A 219 37.77 31.49 -59.33
N ALA A 220 38.83 31.50 -58.53
CA ALA A 220 40.10 32.17 -58.84
C ALA A 220 40.96 31.41 -59.88
N GLY A 221 40.44 30.31 -60.44
CA GLY A 221 41.03 29.63 -61.61
C GLY A 221 42.19 28.70 -61.30
N GLY A 222 42.38 28.30 -60.04
CA GLY A 222 43.37 27.30 -59.65
C GLY A 222 43.97 27.53 -58.27
N LYS A 223 44.31 26.44 -57.59
CA LYS A 223 44.81 26.43 -56.21
C LYS A 223 46.16 27.14 -56.09
N VAL A 224 46.15 28.42 -55.71
CA VAL A 224 47.38 29.16 -55.42
C VAL A 224 47.87 28.77 -54.02
N LEU A 225 48.85 27.86 -53.96
CA LEU A 225 49.52 27.47 -52.71
C LEU A 225 50.40 28.63 -52.20
N ARG A 226 49.77 29.64 -51.58
CA ARG A 226 50.50 30.70 -50.88
C ARG A 226 50.94 30.20 -49.51
N ILE A 227 52.06 29.48 -49.49
CA ILE A 227 52.72 29.06 -48.24
C ILE A 227 53.42 30.28 -47.64
N SER A 228 52.67 31.10 -46.89
CA SER A 228 53.24 31.95 -45.84
C SER A 228 52.12 32.70 -45.13
N ARG A 229 52.18 32.70 -43.80
CA ARG A 229 51.34 33.47 -42.86
C ARG A 229 49.96 32.91 -42.50
N ASN A 230 49.23 32.26 -43.40
CA ASN A 230 47.90 31.72 -43.05
C ASN A 230 47.97 30.38 -42.28
N LEU A 231 48.96 29.52 -42.60
CA LEU A 231 49.18 28.27 -41.87
C LEU A 231 49.64 28.48 -40.42
N THR A 232 50.44 29.53 -40.15
CA THR A 232 50.86 29.89 -38.79
C THR A 232 49.69 30.41 -37.97
N LYS A 233 48.80 31.24 -38.55
CA LYS A 233 47.54 31.64 -37.91
C LYS A 233 46.60 30.46 -37.61
N LYS A 234 46.49 29.47 -38.51
CA LYS A 234 45.67 28.25 -38.28
C LYS A 234 46.25 27.40 -37.13
N ARG A 235 47.57 27.28 -37.05
CA ARG A 235 48.27 26.58 -35.95
C ARG A 235 48.22 27.32 -34.61
N GLU A 236 48.28 28.65 -34.62
CA GLU A 236 48.13 29.49 -33.42
C GLU A 236 46.68 29.47 -32.90
N LYS A 237 45.68 29.53 -33.80
CA LYS A 237 44.27 29.40 -33.43
C LYS A 237 43.91 28.01 -32.93
N SER A 238 44.36 26.93 -33.58
CA SER A 238 44.10 25.56 -33.10
C SER A 238 44.83 25.26 -31.78
N ALA A 239 46.02 25.85 -31.56
CA ALA A 239 46.69 25.79 -30.26
C ALA A 239 45.95 26.57 -29.15
N SER A 240 45.23 27.65 -29.50
CA SER A 240 44.38 28.38 -28.55
C SER A 240 43.01 27.72 -28.31
N LEU A 241 42.55 26.84 -29.20
CA LEU A 241 41.30 26.08 -29.03
C LEU A 241 41.51 24.85 -28.13
N ILE A 242 42.71 24.26 -28.14
CA ILE A 242 43.12 23.29 -27.11
C ILE A 242 43.65 24.08 -25.91
N THR A 243 42.78 24.86 -25.28
CA THR A 243 42.98 25.10 -23.85
C THR A 243 42.73 23.75 -23.18
N LYS A 244 43.74 23.20 -22.49
CA LYS A 244 43.42 22.21 -21.45
C LYS A 244 42.33 22.87 -20.60
N PRO A 245 41.18 22.23 -20.33
CA PRO A 245 40.21 22.77 -19.40
C PRO A 245 40.81 22.68 -18.00
N THR A 246 41.78 23.51 -17.68
CA THR A 246 42.14 23.83 -16.30
C THR A 246 41.20 24.92 -15.87
N SER A 247 39.92 24.60 -15.72
CA SER A 247 39.10 25.40 -14.84
C SER A 247 39.43 24.95 -13.41
N PRO A 248 40.05 25.79 -12.57
CA PRO A 248 40.04 25.55 -11.12
C PRO A 248 38.58 25.54 -10.58
N GLU A 249 37.63 25.99 -11.40
CA GLU A 249 36.21 26.09 -11.09
C GLU A 249 35.47 24.75 -11.09
N PHE A 250 35.96 23.69 -11.73
CA PHE A 250 35.28 22.38 -11.65
C PHE A 250 35.21 21.89 -10.19
N ASN A 251 36.30 22.03 -9.45
CA ASN A 251 36.34 21.70 -8.02
C ASN A 251 35.51 22.66 -7.15
N ALA A 252 35.33 23.90 -7.60
CA ALA A 252 34.44 24.87 -6.95
C ALA A 252 32.96 24.57 -7.20
N VAL A 253 32.62 24.02 -8.37
CA VAL A 253 31.25 23.70 -8.80
C VAL A 253 30.75 22.36 -8.23
N VAL A 254 31.63 21.35 -8.13
CA VAL A 254 31.29 20.01 -7.63
C VAL A 254 31.47 19.90 -6.11
N GLY A 255 32.23 20.83 -5.50
CA GLY A 255 32.60 20.79 -4.09
C GLY A 255 33.63 19.70 -3.80
N MET A 256 34.58 19.97 -2.90
CA MET A 256 35.67 19.04 -2.51
C MET A 256 35.20 17.72 -1.87
N SER A 257 33.90 17.47 -1.74
CA SER A 257 33.33 16.31 -1.05
C SER A 257 33.22 15.03 -1.91
N GLY A 258 33.88 14.98 -3.08
CA GLY A 258 34.02 13.76 -3.88
C GLY A 258 35.32 13.00 -3.65
N MET A 259 36.29 13.61 -2.96
CA MET A 259 37.59 13.00 -2.66
C MET A 259 37.65 12.70 -1.16
N ASN A 260 36.95 11.65 -0.73
CA ASN A 260 37.22 11.04 0.56
C ASN A 260 38.28 9.95 0.34
N PRO A 261 39.58 10.20 0.56
CA PRO A 261 40.55 9.12 0.59
C PRO A 261 40.30 8.32 1.86
N ALA A 262 39.62 7.18 1.72
CA ALA A 262 39.73 6.13 2.72
C ALA A 262 41.21 5.73 2.83
N ALA A 263 41.87 6.13 3.92
CA ALA A 263 42.95 5.39 4.61
C ALA A 263 43.68 6.29 5.63
N LYS A 264 43.20 6.29 6.88
CA LYS A 264 43.96 5.82 8.05
C LYS A 264 43.08 5.79 9.30
#